data_AF-A0A920SC37-F1
#
_entry.id   AF-A0A920SC37-F1
#
_cell.length_a   1.000
_cell.length_b   1.000
_cell.length_c   1.000
_cell.angle_alpha   90.00
_cell.angle_beta   90.00
_cell.angle_gamma   90.00
#
_symmetry.space_group_name_H-M   'P 1'
#
loop_
_entity.id
_entity.type
_entity.pdbx_description
1 polymer ?
#
loop_
_entity_poly.entity_id
_entity_poly.type
_entity_poly.pdbx_seq_one_letter_code
_entity_poly.pdbx_strand_id
1 'polypeptide(L)'
;MFPIRDSHGNLVGFWARTLDASEPKYLNSAQGPLFDKGRILFAMDRARSDIRKEGAVIVEGYMDAIAAHQAGFKTLLRRWGLR
;
A
#
# COMPACT_ATOMS: atom_id res chain seq x y z
N MET A 1 11.72 4.17 -5.60
CA MET A 1 11.21 2.81 -5.26
C MET A 1 10.72 2.84 -3.83
N PHE A 2 9.59 2.18 -3.52
CA PHE A 2 8.91 2.25 -2.25
C PHE A 2 8.62 0.83 -1.71
N PRO A 3 8.83 0.57 -0.41
CA PRO A 3 8.65 -0.77 0.15
C PRO A 3 7.17 -1.12 0.33
N ILE A 4 6.86 -2.40 0.18
CA ILE A 4 5.58 -2.99 0.54
C ILE A 4 5.83 -3.98 1.68
N ARG A 5 5.05 -3.84 2.75
CA ARG A 5 5.14 -4.68 3.94
C ARG A 5 3.88 -5.51 4.12
N ASP A 6 4.04 -6.71 4.66
CA ASP A 6 2.90 -7.52 5.11
C ASP A 6 2.31 -6.93 6.40
N SER A 7 1.26 -7.58 6.92
CA SER A 7 0.58 -7.10 8.13
C SER A 7 1.39 -7.22 9.42
N HIS A 8 2.54 -7.91 9.38
CA HIS A 8 3.53 -8.04 10.45
C HIS A 8 4.72 -7.08 10.28
N GLY A 9 4.76 -6.31 9.19
CA GLY A 9 5.83 -5.37 8.90
C GLY A 9 7.00 -5.96 8.10
N ASN A 10 6.94 -7.24 7.69
CA ASN A 10 8.00 -7.85 6.89
C ASN A 10 8.00 -7.26 5.48
N LEU A 11 9.19 -6.99 4.94
CA LEU A 11 9.33 -6.55 3.54
C LEU A 11 8.98 -7.71 2.61
N VAL A 12 7.97 -7.52 1.77
CA VAL A 12 7.46 -8.55 0.85
C VAL A 12 7.53 -8.17 -0.61
N GLY A 13 7.78 -6.89 -0.91
CA GLY A 13 7.93 -6.41 -2.28
C GLY A 13 8.16 -4.91 -2.34
N PHE A 14 8.11 -4.39 -3.55
CA PHE A 14 8.28 -2.98 -3.85
C PHE A 14 7.23 -2.51 -4.86
N TRP A 15 6.98 -1.21 -4.83
CA TRP A 15 6.35 -0.51 -5.93
C TRP A 15 7.20 0.68 -6.36
N ALA A 16 7.01 1.12 -7.60
CA ALA A 16 7.69 2.26 -8.17
C ALA A 16 6.73 3.04 -9.05
N ARG A 17 7.04 4.32 -9.24
CA ARG A 17 6.38 5.22 -10.17
C ARG A 17 7.44 5.79 -11.10
N THR A 18 7.15 5.86 -12.39
CA THR A 18 8.01 6.52 -13.37
C THR A 18 8.06 8.04 -13.08
N LEU A 19 9.21 8.66 -13.33
CA LEU A 19 9.40 10.10 -13.16
C LEU A 19 9.19 10.87 -14.46
N ASP A 20 9.28 10.16 -15.59
CA ASP A 20 9.00 10.60 -16.93
C ASP A 20 7.63 10.04 -17.40
N ALA A 21 7.34 10.21 -18.69
CA ALA A 21 6.13 9.68 -19.32
C ALA A 21 6.27 8.20 -19.76
N SER A 22 7.23 7.45 -19.19
CA SER A 22 7.36 6.02 -19.50
C SER A 22 6.22 5.21 -18.89
N GLU A 23 5.84 4.13 -19.58
CA GLU A 23 4.80 3.20 -19.17
C GLU A 23 5.41 1.85 -18.71
N PRO A 24 4.82 1.18 -17.70
CA PRO A 24 3.64 1.60 -16.96
C PRO A 24 3.97 2.69 -15.92
N LYS A 25 3.08 3.68 -15.76
CA LYS A 25 3.22 4.75 -14.74
C LYS A 25 3.51 4.22 -13.33
N TYR A 26 2.93 3.07 -12.99
CA TYR A 26 3.18 2.36 -11.72
C TYR A 26 3.57 0.92 -11.98
N LEU A 27 4.64 0.47 -11.32
CA LEU A 27 5.09 -0.91 -11.34
C LEU A 27 5.10 -1.47 -9.93
N ASN A 28 4.70 -2.73 -9.80
CA ASN A 28 4.69 -3.47 -8.54
C ASN A 28 5.50 -4.74 -8.68
N SER A 29 6.00 -5.27 -7.57
CA SER A 29 6.50 -6.65 -7.51
C SER A 29 5.50 -7.62 -8.14
N ALA A 30 6.02 -8.63 -8.84
CA ALA A 30 5.22 -9.70 -9.43
C ALA A 30 4.57 -10.56 -8.35
N GLN A 31 3.41 -11.17 -8.67
CA GLN A 31 2.77 -12.14 -7.79
C GLN A 31 3.75 -13.28 -7.49
N GLY A 32 3.86 -13.67 -6.23
CA GLY A 32 4.74 -14.77 -5.83
C GLY A 32 4.54 -15.19 -4.38
N PRO A 33 5.37 -16.11 -3.87
CA PRO A 33 5.24 -16.66 -2.53
C PRO A 33 5.31 -15.61 -1.42
N LEU A 34 6.09 -14.55 -1.64
CA LEU A 34 6.25 -13.44 -0.70
C LEU A 34 5.22 -12.33 -0.93
N PHE A 35 4.85 -12.09 -2.19
CA PHE A 35 3.98 -10.97 -2.59
C PHE A 35 2.66 -11.48 -3.17
N ASP A 36 1.66 -11.58 -2.31
CA ASP A 36 0.29 -11.91 -2.71
C ASP A 36 -0.60 -10.66 -2.74
N LYS A 37 -0.90 -10.19 -3.96
CA LYS A 37 -1.74 -9.01 -4.20
C LYS A 37 -3.13 -9.16 -3.57
N GLY A 38 -3.69 -10.37 -3.51
CA GLY A 38 -5.02 -10.60 -2.95
C GLY A 38 -5.09 -10.46 -1.43
N ARG A 39 -3.95 -10.59 -0.73
CA ARG A 39 -3.88 -10.66 0.74
C ARG A 39 -3.21 -9.45 1.38
N ILE A 40 -2.40 -8.71 0.64
CA ILE A 40 -1.66 -7.58 1.18
C ILE A 40 -2.52 -6.32 1.13
N LEU A 41 -2.57 -5.56 2.21
CA LEU A 41 -3.11 -4.20 2.22
C LEU A 41 -1.95 -3.25 2.51
N PHE A 42 -1.69 -2.33 1.58
CA PHE A 42 -0.62 -1.35 1.76
C PHE A 42 -0.92 -0.45 2.97
N ALA A 43 0.11 -0.17 3.77
CA ALA A 43 0.08 0.56 5.04
C ALA A 43 -0.58 -0.17 6.24
N MET A 44 -0.99 -1.44 6.09
CA MET A 44 -1.63 -2.20 7.18
C MET A 44 -0.73 -2.38 8.40
N ASP A 45 0.58 -2.57 8.19
CA ASP A 45 1.58 -2.65 9.26
C ASP A 45 1.58 -1.40 10.16
N ARG A 46 1.34 -0.23 9.56
CA ARG A 46 1.37 1.07 10.25
C ARG A 46 0.03 1.48 10.81
N ALA A 47 -1.05 1.11 10.14
CA ALA A 47 -2.42 1.54 10.46
C ALA A 47 -3.13 0.62 11.47
N ARG A 48 -2.59 -0.58 11.75
CA ARG A 48 -3.28 -1.63 12.52
C ARG A 48 -3.85 -1.16 13.86
N SER A 49 -3.10 -0.36 14.62
CA SER A 49 -3.55 0.14 15.92
C SER A 49 -4.69 1.13 15.82
N ASP A 50 -4.64 2.01 14.82
CA ASP A 50 -5.58 3.12 14.66
C ASP A 50 -6.88 2.62 14.04
N ILE A 51 -6.78 1.70 13.08
CA ILE A 51 -7.94 1.02 12.47
C ILE A 51 -8.79 0.27 13.51
N ARG A 52 -8.16 -0.32 14.53
CA ARG A 52 -8.90 -1.01 15.60
C ARG A 52 -9.76 -0.05 16.44
N LYS A 53 -9.42 1.24 16.48
CA LYS A 53 -10.12 2.26 17.26
C LYS A 53 -11.15 3.00 16.41
N GLU A 54 -10.81 3.30 15.16
CA GLU A 54 -11.51 4.27 14.33
C GLU A 54 -12.12 3.65 13.05
N GLY A 55 -11.83 2.38 12.77
CA GLY A 55 -12.18 1.74 11.51
C GLY A 55 -11.16 2.03 10.39
N ALA A 56 -11.36 1.42 9.23
CA ALA A 56 -10.47 1.55 8.07
C ALA A 56 -11.15 2.29 6.92
N VAL A 57 -10.36 3.06 6.17
CA VAL A 57 -10.76 3.64 4.88
C VAL A 57 -9.90 3.00 3.79
N ILE A 58 -10.55 2.46 2.74
CA ILE A 58 -9.85 1.83 1.62
C ILE A 58 -9.81 2.81 0.44
N VAL A 59 -8.62 3.02 -0.11
CA VAL A 59 -8.36 3.87 -1.28
C VAL A 59 -7.74 3.07 -2.44
N GLU A 60 -7.87 3.59 -3.67
CA GLU A 60 -7.30 2.95 -4.87
C GLU A 60 -5.80 3.26 -5.06
N GLY A 61 -5.36 4.48 -4.74
CA GLY A 61 -4.01 4.98 -5.01
C GLY A 61 -3.05 4.87 -3.83
N TYR A 62 -1.76 4.58 -4.11
CA TYR A 62 -0.73 4.63 -3.05
C TYR A 62 -0.55 6.04 -2.53
N MET A 63 -0.61 7.00 -3.45
CA MET A 63 -0.39 8.41 -3.14
C MET A 63 -1.47 8.93 -2.21
N ASP A 64 -2.70 8.46 -2.33
CA ASP A 64 -3.80 8.84 -1.43
C ASP A 64 -3.53 8.35 -0.01
N ALA A 65 -3.17 7.07 0.13
CA ALA A 65 -2.80 6.50 1.43
C ALA A 65 -1.56 7.20 2.02
N ILE A 66 -0.54 7.48 1.21
CA ILE A 66 0.70 8.14 1.67
C ILE A 66 0.43 9.57 2.11
N ALA A 67 -0.28 10.35 1.30
CA ALA A 67 -0.60 11.74 1.60
C ALA A 67 -1.45 11.84 2.87
N ALA A 68 -2.45 10.95 3.02
CA ALA A 68 -3.29 10.93 4.21
C ALA A 68 -2.50 10.58 5.47
N HIS A 69 -1.63 9.56 5.42
CA HIS A 69 -0.75 9.22 6.54
C HIS A 69 0.20 10.36 6.89
N GLN A 70 0.74 11.07 5.89
CA GLN A 70 1.57 12.27 6.10
C GLN A 70 0.79 13.43 6.72
N ALA A 71 -0.49 13.56 6.41
CA ALA A 71 -1.40 14.54 7.01
C ALA A 71 -1.94 14.12 8.39
N GLY A 72 -1.54 12.96 8.91
CA GLY A 72 -1.94 12.46 10.24
C GLY A 72 -3.16 11.54 10.23
N PHE A 73 -3.79 11.28 9.08
CA PHE A 73 -4.86 10.30 8.94
C PHE A 73 -4.28 8.89 8.76
N LYS A 74 -4.20 8.13 9.85
CA LYS A 74 -3.46 6.85 9.90
C LYS A 74 -4.29 5.61 9.59
N THR A 75 -5.57 5.77 9.23
CA THR A 75 -6.50 4.65 9.00
C THR A 75 -6.67 4.26 7.52
N LEU A 76 -6.00 4.98 6.60
CA LEU A 76 -6.13 4.74 5.17
C LEU A 76 -5.24 3.57 4.73
N LEU A 77 -5.84 2.64 4.00
CA LEU A 77 -5.17 1.49 3.39
C LEU A 77 -5.41 1.48 1.89
N ARG A 78 -4.48 0.90 1.14
CA ARG A 78 -4.71 0.60 -0.27
C ARG A 78 -4.83 -0.91 -0.51
N ARG A 79 -5.84 -1.29 -1.29
CA ARG A 79 -6.02 -2.64 -1.82
C ARG A 79 -5.47 -2.77 -3.25
N TRP A 80 -4.98 -3.95 -3.60
CA TRP A 80 -4.56 -4.29 -4.95
C TRP A 80 -5.77 -4.73 -5.79
N GLY A 81 -5.86 -4.24 -7.02
CA GLY A 81 -6.86 -4.73 -7.99
C GLY A 81 -8.30 -4.44 -7.60
N LEU A 82 -8.62 -3.20 -7.21
CA LEU A 82 -10.01 -2.74 -7.07
C LEU A 82 -10.72 -2.48 -8.42
N ARG A 83 -10.12 -2.92 -9.53
CA ARG A 83 -10.71 -3.00 -10.87
C ARG A 83 -10.26 -4.29 -11.52
#